data_AF-H9GHJ4-F1
#
_entry.id   AF-H9GHJ4-F1
#
_cell.length_a   1.000
_cell.length_b   1.000
_cell.length_c   1.000
_cell.angle_alpha   90.00
_cell.angle_beta   90.00
_cell.angle_gamma   90.00
#
_symmetry.space_group_name_H-M   'P 1'
#
loop_
_entity.id
_entity.type
_entity.pdbx_description
1 polymer ?
#
loop_
_entity_poly.entity_id
_entity_poly.type
_entity_poly.pdbx_seq_one_letter_code
_entity_poly.pdbx_strand_id
1 'polypeptide(L)'
;LSGVLCLCFRCTKLYLMSDHKTFMNMTKKSHTQSAFMTDELTYLASWQAIFLDPQFRLEYEGFPVPANTKMLIVHSYTNQGLAIHRDFYIRTNFGKEYEVNCHTYLDTHKAEKDMNHWVIVTGNPSSNATTMFDRPKPPSEETRIQNAEFQEAT
;
A
#
# COMPACT_ATOMS: atom_id res chain seq x y z
N LEU A 1 6.31 7.54 11.44
CA LEU A 1 6.49 6.13 11.89
C LEU A 1 7.26 5.35 10.83
N SER A 2 8.54 5.08 11.06
CA SER A 2 9.32 4.18 10.20
C SER A 2 9.11 2.74 10.66
N GLY A 3 8.77 1.86 9.72
CA GLY A 3 8.60 0.44 9.95
C GLY A 3 9.31 -0.38 8.88
N VAL A 4 9.29 -1.70 9.03
CA VAL A 4 9.80 -2.62 8.01
C VAL A 4 8.60 -3.27 7.34
N LEU A 5 8.52 -3.18 6.02
CA LEU A 5 7.48 -3.87 5.26
C LEU A 5 7.92 -5.34 5.08
N CYS A 6 7.40 -6.23 5.92
CA CYS A 6 7.67 -7.66 5.89
C CYS A 6 6.47 -8.39 5.26
N LEU A 7 6.73 -9.24 4.27
CA LEU A 7 5.76 -10.21 3.76
C LEU A 7 6.13 -11.60 4.29
N CYS A 8 5.16 -12.30 4.89
CA CYS A 8 5.31 -13.69 5.30
C CYS A 8 4.55 -14.57 4.31
N PHE A 9 5.27 -15.39 3.54
CA PHE A 9 4.64 -16.36 2.64
C PHE A 9 5.02 -17.77 3.09
N ARG A 10 4.03 -18.60 3.42
CA ARG A 10 4.23 -20.04 3.74
C ARG A 10 5.38 -20.34 4.72
N CYS A 11 5.51 -19.52 5.77
CA CYS A 11 6.52 -19.62 6.83
C CYS A 11 7.92 -19.07 6.50
N THR A 12 8.19 -18.54 5.29
CA THR A 12 9.39 -17.75 5.02
C THR A 12 9.08 -16.25 5.11
N LYS A 13 9.93 -15.52 5.81
CA LYS A 13 9.84 -14.06 5.91
C LYS A 13 10.72 -13.45 4.83
N LEU A 14 10.11 -12.64 3.98
CA LEU A 14 10.81 -11.83 3.00
C LEU A 14 10.53 -10.35 3.28
N TYR A 15 11.55 -9.54 3.12
CA TYR A 15 11.52 -8.11 3.33
C TYR A 15 11.53 -7.39 1.98
N LEU A 16 10.65 -6.42 1.83
CA LEU A 16 10.68 -5.54 0.67
C LEU A 16 11.85 -4.57 0.85
N MET A 17 12.76 -4.54 -0.13
CA MET A 17 13.94 -3.69 -0.13
C MET A 17 14.03 -2.84 -1.40
N SER A 18 14.73 -1.72 -1.26
CA SER A 18 15.11 -0.88 -2.39
C SER A 18 16.43 -0.17 -2.10
N ASP A 19 17.14 0.24 -3.14
CA ASP A 19 18.38 1.02 -3.03
C ASP A 19 18.49 1.97 -4.22
N HIS A 20 19.36 2.98 -4.14
CA HIS A 20 19.56 3.97 -5.20
C HIS A 20 19.74 3.31 -6.57
N LYS A 21 19.10 3.91 -7.57
CA LYS A 21 19.21 3.47 -8.95
C LYS A 21 20.67 3.51 -9.39
N THR A 22 21.19 2.37 -9.82
CA THR A 22 22.46 2.27 -10.53
C THR A 22 22.25 1.60 -11.88
N PHE A 23 23.27 1.59 -12.73
CA PHE A 23 23.20 0.86 -14.00
C PHE A 23 22.98 -0.65 -13.78
N MET A 24 23.50 -1.19 -12.67
CA MET A 24 23.32 -2.60 -12.30
C MET A 24 22.02 -2.85 -11.55
N ASN A 25 21.46 -1.82 -10.89
CA ASN A 25 20.28 -1.93 -10.04
C ASN A 25 19.19 -0.94 -10.49
N MET A 26 18.41 -1.36 -11.47
CA MET A 26 17.29 -0.61 -12.02
C MET A 26 16.21 -1.55 -12.53
N THR A 27 15.00 -1.05 -12.66
CA THR A 27 13.89 -1.81 -13.22
C THR A 27 14.08 -2.09 -14.71
N LYS A 28 13.53 -3.21 -15.19
CA LYS A 28 13.78 -3.74 -16.53
C LYS A 28 13.08 -2.94 -17.63
N LYS A 29 11.93 -2.33 -17.34
CA LYS A 29 11.12 -1.61 -18.33
C LYS A 29 11.16 -0.11 -18.13
N SER A 30 10.84 0.36 -16.92
CA SER A 30 10.78 1.79 -16.64
C SER A 30 12.15 2.43 -16.41
N HIS A 31 13.19 1.61 -16.21
CA HIS A 31 14.55 2.09 -15.94
C HIS A 31 14.61 3.00 -14.69
N THR A 32 13.77 2.76 -13.69
CA THR A 32 13.71 3.50 -12.42
C THR A 32 14.38 2.71 -11.31
N GLN A 33 14.35 3.23 -10.08
CA GLN A 33 14.78 2.49 -8.89
C GLN A 33 13.93 1.21 -8.73
N SER A 34 14.57 0.09 -8.48
CA SER A 34 13.94 -1.22 -8.32
C SER A 34 13.45 -1.44 -6.88
N ALA A 35 12.31 -2.14 -6.75
CA ALA A 35 11.88 -2.75 -5.50
C ALA A 35 12.04 -4.26 -5.63
N PHE A 36 12.59 -4.92 -4.63
CA PHE A 36 12.83 -6.36 -4.65
C PHE A 36 12.62 -6.99 -3.27
N MET A 37 12.46 -8.31 -3.23
CA MET A 37 12.28 -9.07 -1.99
C MET A 37 13.56 -9.81 -1.64
N THR A 38 13.94 -9.82 -0.37
CA THR A 38 15.09 -10.60 0.16
C THR A 38 14.76 -11.18 1.54
N ASP A 39 15.44 -12.24 1.95
CA ASP A 39 15.35 -12.83 3.29
C ASP A 39 16.26 -12.13 4.32
N GLU A 40 17.15 -11.26 3.86
CA GLU A 40 18.04 -10.47 4.72
C GLU A 40 17.37 -9.17 5.21
N LEU A 41 17.37 -8.96 6.52
CA LEU A 41 16.89 -7.72 7.11
C LEU A 41 18.01 -6.68 7.18
N THR A 42 17.90 -5.63 6.39
CA THR A 42 18.83 -4.48 6.41
C THR A 42 18.06 -3.15 6.50
N TYR A 43 18.78 -2.03 6.67
CA TYR A 43 18.16 -0.70 6.70
C TYR A 43 17.48 -0.33 5.37
N LEU A 44 17.86 -0.98 4.26
CA LEU A 44 17.22 -0.87 2.94
C LEU A 44 15.81 -1.50 2.90
N ALA A 45 15.41 -2.21 3.96
CA ALA A 45 14.06 -2.72 4.14
C ALA A 45 13.16 -1.77 4.95
N SER A 46 13.64 -0.55 5.23
CA SER A 46 12.90 0.44 6.03
C SER A 46 11.97 1.27 5.15
N TRP A 47 10.69 1.30 5.52
CA TRP A 47 9.62 2.02 4.82
C TRP A 47 8.80 2.87 5.79
N GLN A 48 8.21 3.93 5.27
CA GLN A 48 7.33 4.84 5.99
C GLN A 48 5.97 4.83 5.33
N ALA A 49 4.93 4.63 6.13
CA ALA A 49 3.56 4.93 5.71
C ALA A 49 3.31 6.42 5.96
N ILE A 50 3.05 7.16 4.89
CA ILE A 50 2.85 8.61 4.93
C ILE A 50 1.42 8.92 4.51
N PHE A 51 0.81 9.89 5.21
CA PHE A 51 -0.54 10.35 4.87
C PHE A 51 -0.56 10.93 3.44
N LEU A 52 -1.67 10.69 2.75
CA LEU A 52 -1.85 11.06 1.35
C LEU A 52 -1.66 12.57 1.14
N ASP A 53 -2.45 13.35 1.88
CA ASP A 53 -2.46 14.80 1.78
C ASP A 53 -1.23 15.39 2.50
N PRO A 54 -0.36 16.12 1.78
CA PRO A 54 0.80 16.79 2.36
C PRO A 54 0.47 17.71 3.54
N GLN A 55 -0.69 18.37 3.52
CA GLN A 55 -1.08 19.36 4.52
C GLN A 55 -1.39 18.75 5.89
N PHE A 56 -1.71 17.46 5.91
CA PHE A 56 -2.10 16.73 7.13
C PHE A 56 -0.99 15.82 7.67
N ARG A 57 0.20 15.79 7.04
CA ARG A 57 1.26 14.84 7.40
C ARG A 57 1.79 15.06 8.81
N LEU A 58 1.83 16.31 9.28
CA LEU A 58 2.32 16.67 10.61
C LEU A 58 1.29 16.30 11.69
N GLU A 59 0.02 16.55 11.41
CA GLU A 59 -1.12 16.30 12.29
C GLU A 59 -1.30 14.81 12.56
N TYR A 60 -1.09 13.99 11.53
CA TYR A 60 -1.18 12.53 11.63
C TYR A 60 0.16 11.86 11.93
N GLU A 61 1.21 12.63 12.24
CA GLU A 61 2.49 12.06 12.63
C GLU A 61 2.38 11.32 13.96
N GLY A 62 2.86 10.07 13.99
CA GLY A 62 2.83 9.22 15.20
C GLY A 62 1.50 8.51 15.45
N PHE A 63 0.43 8.85 14.72
CA PHE A 63 -0.84 8.14 14.79
C PHE A 63 -0.77 6.77 14.10
N PRO A 64 -1.57 5.79 14.56
CA PRO A 64 -1.65 4.49 13.91
C PRO A 64 -2.15 4.63 12.46
N VAL A 65 -1.58 3.82 11.57
CA VAL A 65 -1.92 3.84 10.14
C VAL A 65 -3.34 3.28 9.94
N PRO A 66 -4.29 4.06 9.38
CA PRO A 66 -5.65 3.59 9.17
C PRO A 66 -5.70 2.54 8.05
N ALA A 67 -6.34 1.40 8.32
CA ALA A 67 -6.63 0.40 7.30
C ALA A 67 -7.62 0.92 6.26
N ASN A 68 -7.62 0.32 5.07
CA ASN A 68 -8.59 0.57 3.99
C ASN A 68 -8.65 2.02 3.50
N THR A 69 -7.63 2.82 3.82
CA THR A 69 -7.48 4.22 3.42
C THR A 69 -6.29 4.38 2.49
N LYS A 70 -6.37 5.33 1.56
CA LYS A 70 -5.25 5.65 0.65
C LYS A 70 -4.12 6.31 1.44
N MET A 71 -2.90 5.87 1.16
CA MET A 71 -1.68 6.40 1.75
C MET A 71 -0.51 6.25 0.76
N LEU A 72 0.62 6.82 1.13
CA LEU A 72 1.88 6.64 0.43
C LEU A 72 2.76 5.66 1.22
N ILE A 73 3.52 4.84 0.52
CA ILE A 73 4.57 4.00 1.11
C ILE A 73 5.89 4.51 0.58
N VAL A 74 6.76 5.04 1.43
CA VAL A 74 8.00 5.71 1.04
C VAL A 74 9.19 4.97 1.61
N HIS A 75 10.20 4.74 0.78
CA HIS A 75 11.43 4.11 1.23
C HIS A 75 12.22 5.07 2.13
N SER A 76 12.49 4.67 3.38
CA SER A 76 13.10 5.55 4.38
C SER A 76 14.48 6.07 3.96
N TYR A 77 15.26 5.25 3.26
CA TYR A 77 16.64 5.58 2.91
C TYR A 77 16.75 6.47 1.66
N THR A 78 15.98 6.20 0.61
CA THR A 78 16.05 6.97 -0.65
C THR A 78 14.96 8.03 -0.80
N ASN A 79 14.01 8.09 0.14
CA ASN A 79 12.85 8.98 0.12
C ASN A 79 12.04 8.91 -1.19
N GLN A 80 12.04 7.73 -1.83
CA GLN A 80 11.24 7.45 -3.04
C GLN A 80 9.97 6.71 -2.67
N GLY A 81 8.85 7.13 -3.25
CA GLY A 81 7.57 6.45 -3.10
C GLY A 81 7.54 5.12 -3.85
N LEU A 82 7.00 4.09 -3.23
CA LEU A 82 6.64 2.86 -3.91
C LEU A 82 5.56 3.18 -4.96
N ALA A 83 5.71 2.67 -6.17
CA ALA A 83 4.81 2.95 -7.27
C ALA A 83 4.59 1.74 -8.19
N ILE A 84 3.48 1.82 -8.91
CA ILE A 84 3.17 0.94 -10.03
C ILE A 84 2.85 1.80 -11.23
N HIS A 85 3.53 1.55 -12.35
CA HIS A 85 3.26 2.23 -13.61
C HIS A 85 2.53 1.31 -14.58
N ARG A 86 1.29 1.66 -14.95
CA ARG A 86 0.41 0.79 -15.75
C ARG A 86 0.88 0.55 -17.19
N ASP A 87 1.76 1.40 -17.71
CA ASP A 87 2.29 1.21 -19.06
C ASP A 87 3.41 0.16 -19.12
N PHE A 88 4.03 -0.16 -17.98
CA PHE A 88 5.14 -1.09 -17.91
C PHE A 88 4.68 -2.42 -17.30
N TYR A 89 4.49 -3.41 -18.15
CA TYR A 89 4.15 -4.77 -17.73
C TYR A 89 5.27 -5.76 -18.07
N ILE A 90 5.34 -6.80 -17.25
CA ILE A 90 6.27 -7.92 -17.36
C ILE A 90 5.44 -9.20 -17.51
N ARG A 91 5.92 -10.14 -18.34
CA ARG A 91 5.35 -11.49 -18.39
C ARG A 91 6.06 -12.35 -17.35
N THR A 92 5.31 -12.88 -16.41
CA THR A 92 5.77 -13.84 -15.41
C THR A 92 5.00 -15.15 -15.57
N ASN A 93 5.36 -16.16 -14.78
CA ASN A 93 4.65 -17.44 -14.78
C ASN A 93 3.19 -17.32 -14.31
N PHE A 94 2.83 -16.20 -13.67
CA PHE A 94 1.48 -15.91 -13.17
C PHE A 94 0.66 -15.07 -14.16
N GLY A 95 1.26 -14.63 -15.27
CA GLY A 95 0.59 -13.88 -16.33
C GLY A 95 1.23 -12.53 -16.60
N LYS A 96 0.39 -11.55 -16.98
CA LYS A 96 0.79 -10.18 -17.27
C LYS A 96 0.68 -9.35 -16.00
N GLU A 97 1.81 -9.00 -15.41
CA GLU A 97 1.90 -8.23 -14.17
C GLU A 97 2.50 -6.85 -14.43
N TYR A 98 2.16 -5.87 -13.60
CA TYR A 98 2.76 -4.54 -13.70
C TYR A 98 4.08 -4.48 -12.94
N GLU A 99 5.03 -3.72 -13.46
CA GLU A 99 6.31 -3.50 -12.81
C GLU A 99 6.12 -2.61 -11.57
N VAL A 100 6.57 -3.10 -10.42
CA VAL A 100 6.65 -2.33 -9.16
C VAL A 100 8.00 -1.65 -9.10
N ASN A 101 8.02 -0.36 -8.78
CA ASN A 101 9.23 0.45 -8.71
C ASN A 101 9.22 1.42 -7.53
N CYS A 102 10.33 2.12 -7.33
CA CYS A 102 10.44 3.20 -6.35
C CYS A 102 10.67 4.53 -7.08
N HIS A 103 9.61 5.30 -7.23
CA HIS A 103 9.70 6.63 -7.79
C HIS A 103 8.51 7.47 -7.34
N THR A 104 8.77 8.69 -6.87
CA THR A 104 7.71 9.63 -6.51
C THR A 104 7.26 10.40 -7.75
N TYR A 105 6.15 9.97 -8.35
CA TYR A 105 5.57 10.63 -9.51
C TYR A 105 4.75 11.82 -9.05
N LEU A 106 5.14 13.02 -9.48
CA LEU A 106 4.45 14.26 -9.14
C LEU A 106 3.62 14.79 -10.31
N ASP A 107 2.49 15.43 -10.00
CA ASP A 107 1.71 16.21 -10.94
C ASP A 107 2.22 17.65 -11.09
N THR A 108 1.49 18.48 -11.84
CA THR A 108 1.81 19.89 -12.07
C THR A 108 1.78 20.73 -10.78
N HIS A 109 1.09 20.27 -9.75
CA HIS A 109 0.96 20.92 -8.45
C HIS A 109 1.89 20.32 -7.39
N LYS A 110 2.83 19.46 -7.79
CA LYS A 110 3.76 18.73 -6.91
C LYS A 110 3.05 17.78 -5.93
N ALA A 111 1.84 17.34 -6.24
CA ALA A 111 1.16 16.29 -5.51
C ALA A 111 1.53 14.92 -6.09
N GLU A 112 1.64 13.91 -5.23
CA GLU A 112 1.88 12.53 -5.65
C GLU A 112 0.72 12.01 -6.51
N LYS A 113 1.06 11.34 -7.60
CA LYS A 113 0.08 10.77 -8.55
C LYS A 113 -0.53 9.47 -8.03
N ASP A 114 -1.59 9.04 -8.71
CA ASP A 114 -2.29 7.78 -8.43
C ASP A 114 -1.41 6.53 -8.45
N MET A 115 -0.33 6.55 -9.24
CA MET A 115 0.70 5.52 -9.27
C MET A 115 1.38 5.26 -7.92
N ASN A 116 1.42 6.26 -7.03
CA ASN A 116 2.00 6.19 -5.71
C ASN A 116 0.99 5.89 -4.59
N HIS A 117 -0.30 5.80 -4.91
CA HIS A 117 -1.35 5.59 -3.92
C HIS A 117 -1.51 4.09 -3.61
N TRP A 118 -1.36 3.75 -2.33
CA TRP A 118 -1.53 2.39 -1.82
C TRP A 118 -2.66 2.34 -0.80
N VAL A 119 -3.27 1.17 -0.68
CA VAL A 119 -4.25 0.87 0.38
C VAL A 119 -3.84 -0.42 1.06
N ILE A 120 -3.67 -0.36 2.38
CA ILE A 120 -3.46 -1.56 3.19
C ILE A 120 -4.83 -2.13 3.54
N VAL A 121 -5.14 -3.29 2.97
CA VAL A 121 -6.42 -3.97 3.17
C VAL A 121 -6.24 -5.04 4.24
N THR A 122 -7.11 -5.01 5.26
CA THR A 122 -7.12 -6.04 6.29
C THR A 122 -8.01 -7.21 5.90
N GLY A 123 -7.60 -8.43 6.30
CA GLY A 123 -8.42 -9.62 6.17
C GLY A 123 -9.70 -9.49 6.99
N ASN A 124 -10.79 -10.09 6.51
CA ASN A 124 -12.04 -10.09 7.24
C ASN A 124 -11.93 -11.04 8.45
N PRO A 125 -12.12 -10.55 9.69
CA PRO A 125 -12.08 -11.41 10.87
C PRO A 125 -13.18 -12.48 10.88
N SER A 126 -14.28 -12.30 10.13
CA SER A 126 -15.38 -13.26 10.05
C SER A 126 -15.16 -14.35 8.99
N SER A 127 -14.19 -14.20 8.08
CA SER A 127 -13.92 -15.16 7.02
C SER A 127 -12.50 -15.00 6.46
N ASN A 128 -11.70 -16.06 6.60
CA ASN A 128 -10.30 -16.12 6.17
C ASN A 128 -10.11 -15.97 4.65
N ALA A 129 -11.17 -16.10 3.86
CA ALA A 129 -11.12 -16.03 2.39
C ALA A 129 -11.52 -14.64 1.84
N THR A 130 -12.01 -13.73 2.70
CA THR A 130 -12.53 -12.43 2.28
C THR A 130 -11.76 -11.30 2.92
N THR A 131 -11.76 -10.14 2.27
CA THR A 131 -11.15 -8.91 2.78
C THR A 131 -12.20 -7.99 3.39
N MET A 132 -11.77 -6.97 4.11
CA MET A 132 -12.69 -5.94 4.61
C MET A 132 -13.41 -5.17 3.49
N PHE A 133 -12.94 -5.22 2.23
CA PHE A 133 -13.66 -4.66 1.09
C PHE A 133 -14.85 -5.49 0.62
N ASP A 134 -14.83 -6.80 0.86
CA ASP A 134 -15.92 -7.70 0.45
C ASP A 134 -17.09 -7.68 1.43
N ARG A 135 -16.91 -7.01 2.59
CA ARG A 135 -17.94 -6.93 3.61
C ARG A 135 -19.08 -6.02 3.12
N PRO A 136 -20.34 -6.44 3.23
CA PRO A 136 -21.47 -5.58 2.92
C PRO A 136 -21.40 -4.34 3.83
N LYS A 137 -21.67 -3.17 3.23
CA LYS A 137 -21.78 -1.92 4.00
C LYS A 137 -22.82 -2.12 5.09
N PRO A 138 -22.55 -1.66 6.33
CA PRO A 138 -23.59 -1.68 7.36
C PRO A 138 -24.81 -0.92 6.84
N PRO A 139 -26.04 -1.36 7.20
CA PRO A 139 -27.24 -0.61 6.87
C PRO A 139 -27.10 0.82 7.43
N SER A 140 -27.59 1.81 6.69
CA SER A 140 -27.63 3.19 7.16
C SER A 140 -28.40 3.31 8.48
N GLU A 141 -28.13 4.37 9.24
CA GLU A 141 -28.82 4.67 10.51
C GLU A 141 -30.35 4.64 10.33
N GLU A 142 -30.83 5.22 9.22
CA GLU A 142 -32.25 5.23 8.83
C GLU A 142 -32.82 3.81 8.68
N THR A 143 -32.11 2.91 8.00
CA THR A 143 -32.52 1.52 7.82
C THR A 143 -32.43 0.74 9.14
N ARG A 144 -31.51 1.10 10.04
CA ARG A 144 -31.42 0.50 11.38
C ARG A 144 -32.59 0.90 12.27
N ILE A 145 -32.98 2.18 12.24
CA ILE A 145 -34.13 2.70 12.99
C ILE A 145 -35.43 2.05 12.47
N GLN A 146 -35.63 2.00 11.15
CA GLN A 146 -36.78 1.33 10.56
C GLN A 146 -36.85 -0.17 10.90
N ASN A 147 -35.71 -0.88 10.89
CA ASN A 147 -35.67 -2.28 11.26
C ASN A 147 -35.95 -2.50 12.76
N ALA A 148 -35.52 -1.58 13.64
CA ALA A 148 -35.80 -1.64 15.06
C ALA A 148 -37.29 -1.40 15.35
N GLU A 149 -37.90 -0.39 14.72
CA GLU A 149 -39.33 -0.11 14.80
C GLU A 149 -40.18 -1.29 14.29
N PHE A 150 -39.73 -1.97 13.23
CA PHE A 150 -40.39 -3.18 12.72
C PHE A 150 -40.30 -4.37 13.69
N GLN A 151 -39.24 -4.48 14.49
CA GLN A 151 -39.08 -5.55 15.46
C GLN A 151 -39.84 -5.32 16.77
N GLU A 152 -40.08 -4.05 17.16
CA GLU A 152 -40.92 -3.74 18.32
C GLU A 152 -42.43 -3.85 18.03
N ALA A 153 -42.82 -3.86 16.76
CA ALA A 153 -44.22 -3.97 16.33
C ALA A 153 -44.72 -5.42 16.12
N THR A 154 -43.90 -6.44 16.40
CA THR A 154 -44.22 -7.87 16.28
C THR A 154 -44.22 -8.55 17.64
#